data_AF-A0A661M494-F1
#
_entry.id   AF-A0A661M494-F1
#
_cell.length_a   1.000
_cell.length_b   1.000
_cell.length_c   1.000
_cell.angle_alpha   90.00
_cell.angle_beta   90.00
_cell.angle_gamma   90.00
#
_symmetry.space_group_name_H-M   'P 1'
#
loop_
_entity.id
_entity.type
_entity.pdbx_description
1 polymer ?
#
loop_
_entity_poly.entity_id
_entity_poly.type
_entity_poly.pdbx_seq_one_letter_code
_entity_poly.pdbx_strand_id
1 'polypeptide(L)'
;MADRDGFIRAYHDFRDSVDFSKTGILPELDNLIWCMLIGIPDVPADEEKSPQAGFKAIDQRVAILKAIFVEVNRNEGDSFLDRGLLLYDEAARTAKKLLQEGRSPDDLKGPLDRPGWAEG
;
A
#
# COMPACT_ATOMS: atom_id res chain seq x y z
N MET A 1 -7.40 5.32 18.88
CA MET A 1 -8.68 4.64 18.61
C MET A 1 -9.10 4.87 17.17
N ALA A 2 -9.21 6.13 16.70
CA ALA A 2 -9.60 6.48 15.32
C ALA A 2 -8.86 5.73 14.17
N ASP A 3 -7.54 5.52 14.28
CA ASP A 3 -6.75 4.83 13.24
C ASP A 3 -7.15 3.34 13.06
N ARG A 4 -7.49 2.66 14.17
CA ARG A 4 -7.94 1.27 14.13
C ARG A 4 -9.34 1.14 13.52
N ASP A 5 -10.26 2.00 13.94
CA ASP A 5 -11.63 2.01 13.41
C ASP A 5 -11.64 2.37 11.92
N GLY A 6 -10.79 3.31 11.51
CA GLY A 6 -10.58 3.66 10.10
C GLY A 6 -10.03 2.50 9.27
N PHE A 7 -9.03 1.77 9.78
CA PHE A 7 -8.47 0.62 9.07
C PHE A 7 -9.48 -0.53 8.92
N ILE A 8 -10.23 -0.84 9.98
CA ILE A 8 -11.28 -1.87 9.93
C ILE A 8 -12.37 -1.48 8.93
N ARG A 9 -12.76 -0.20 8.90
CA ARG A 9 -13.70 0.30 7.90
C ARG A 9 -13.15 0.16 6.48
N ALA A 10 -11.91 0.56 6.22
CA ALA A 10 -11.26 0.41 4.91
C ALA A 10 -11.24 -1.06 4.44
N TYR A 11 -10.98 -1.99 5.37
CA TYR A 11 -11.08 -3.42 5.07
C TYR A 11 -12.49 -3.82 4.64
N HIS A 12 -13.54 -3.44 5.39
CA HIS A 12 -14.92 -3.79 5.06
C HIS A 12 -15.39 -3.14 3.75
N ASP A 13 -15.11 -1.86 3.56
CA ASP A 13 -15.47 -1.12 2.35
C ASP A 13 -14.83 -1.77 1.10
N PHE A 14 -13.56 -2.17 1.18
CA PHE A 14 -12.90 -2.87 0.08
C PHE A 14 -13.41 -4.30 -0.09
N ARG A 15 -13.61 -5.04 1.01
CA ARG A 15 -14.17 -6.40 0.99
C ARG A 15 -15.48 -6.47 0.23
N ASP A 16 -16.38 -5.53 0.50
CA ASP A 16 -17.70 -5.49 -0.12
C ASP A 16 -17.65 -5.15 -1.63
N SER A 17 -16.52 -4.60 -2.10
CA SER A 17 -16.26 -4.34 -3.52
C SER A 17 -15.69 -5.54 -4.28
N VAL A 18 -15.22 -6.59 -3.57
CA VAL A 18 -14.54 -7.74 -4.17
C VAL A 18 -15.53 -8.87 -4.44
N ASP A 19 -15.39 -9.48 -5.62
CA ASP A 19 -16.17 -10.64 -6.02
C ASP A 19 -15.52 -11.94 -5.53
N PHE A 20 -16.11 -12.55 -4.50
CA PHE A 20 -15.63 -13.79 -3.88
C PHE A 20 -15.89 -15.05 -4.71
N SER A 21 -16.61 -14.95 -5.85
CA SER A 21 -16.82 -16.09 -6.74
C SER A 21 -15.59 -16.44 -7.60
N LYS A 22 -14.59 -15.56 -7.65
CA LYS A 22 -13.38 -15.72 -8.47
C LYS A 22 -12.18 -16.19 -7.64
N THR A 23 -12.09 -17.50 -7.42
CA THR A 23 -11.00 -18.14 -6.64
C THR A 23 -9.96 -18.80 -7.55
N GLY A 24 -8.80 -19.17 -6.98
CA GLY A 24 -7.75 -19.94 -7.67
C GLY A 24 -6.91 -19.14 -8.66
N ILE A 25 -6.99 -17.80 -8.62
CA ILE A 25 -6.24 -16.90 -9.50
C ILE A 25 -5.20 -16.14 -8.68
N LEU A 26 -3.93 -16.21 -9.11
CA LEU A 26 -2.89 -15.36 -8.57
C LEU A 26 -2.94 -13.97 -9.23
N PRO A 27 -2.80 -12.90 -8.44
CA PRO A 27 -2.71 -11.55 -9.01
C PRO A 27 -1.40 -11.35 -9.78
N GLU A 28 -1.42 -10.49 -10.78
CA GLU A 28 -0.22 -10.05 -11.48
C GLU A 28 0.55 -9.01 -10.66
N LEU A 29 1.88 -9.16 -10.61
CA LEU A 29 2.75 -8.33 -9.79
C LEU A 29 2.64 -6.83 -10.15
N ASP A 30 2.70 -6.50 -11.44
CA ASP A 30 2.56 -5.11 -11.91
C ASP A 30 1.23 -4.50 -11.51
N ASN A 31 0.13 -5.26 -11.60
CA ASN A 31 -1.18 -4.77 -11.20
C ASN A 31 -1.24 -4.47 -9.70
N LEU A 32 -0.64 -5.31 -8.86
CA LEU A 32 -0.54 -5.04 -7.42
C LEU A 32 0.26 -3.79 -7.10
N ILE A 33 1.40 -3.59 -7.78
CA ILE A 33 2.23 -2.39 -7.63
C ILE A 33 1.41 -1.16 -8.00
N TRP A 34 0.72 -1.20 -9.15
CA TRP A 34 -0.15 -0.12 -9.60
C TRP A 34 -1.25 0.18 -8.59
N CYS A 35 -1.99 -0.81 -8.08
CA CYS A 35 -3.01 -0.62 -7.04
C CYS A 35 -2.45 0.13 -5.83
N MET A 36 -1.26 -0.24 -5.35
CA MET A 36 -0.63 0.40 -4.20
C MET A 36 -0.25 1.85 -4.46
N LEU A 37 0.19 2.19 -5.68
CA LEU A 37 0.62 3.53 -6.05
C LEU A 37 -0.54 4.48 -6.38
N ILE A 38 -1.59 3.99 -7.04
CA ILE A 38 -2.79 4.79 -7.36
C ILE A 38 -3.71 4.98 -6.16
N GLY A 39 -3.51 4.19 -5.11
CA GLY A 39 -4.17 4.38 -3.84
C GLY A 39 -5.35 3.43 -3.57
N ILE A 40 -5.36 2.22 -4.10
CA ILE A 40 -6.46 1.26 -3.93
C ILE A 40 -6.01 0.04 -3.11
N PRO A 41 -6.71 -0.33 -2.03
CA PRO A 41 -7.87 0.37 -1.43
C PRO A 41 -7.51 1.72 -0.80
N ASP A 42 -8.48 2.60 -0.61
CA ASP A 42 -8.32 3.79 0.23
C ASP A 42 -8.06 3.36 1.68
N VAL A 43 -7.11 4.01 2.35
CA VAL A 43 -6.70 3.67 3.71
C VAL A 43 -6.50 4.92 4.58
N PRO A 44 -6.60 4.82 5.91
CA PRO A 44 -6.49 5.98 6.79
C PRO A 44 -5.20 6.80 6.60
N ALA A 45 -4.09 6.15 6.25
CA ALA A 45 -2.82 6.82 6.06
C ALA A 45 -2.77 7.75 4.82
N ASP A 46 -3.77 7.72 3.93
CA ASP A 46 -3.85 8.67 2.81
C ASP A 46 -4.20 10.08 3.24
N GLU A 47 -4.93 10.22 4.35
CA GLU A 47 -5.30 11.53 4.90
C GLU A 47 -4.18 12.15 5.76
N GLU A 48 -3.10 11.39 6.01
CA GLU A 48 -1.97 11.85 6.80
C GLU A 48 -1.05 12.77 6.00
N LYS A 49 -0.68 13.90 6.62
CA LYS A 49 0.24 14.89 6.02
C LYS A 49 1.71 14.63 6.33
N SER A 50 2.03 13.48 6.92
CA SER A 50 3.39 13.17 7.35
C SER A 50 4.26 12.76 6.16
N PRO A 51 5.59 13.00 6.20
CA PRO A 51 6.47 12.54 5.14
C PRO A 51 6.48 11.01 4.99
N GLN A 52 6.06 10.26 6.02
CA GLN A 52 5.97 8.80 5.99
C GLN A 52 4.58 8.28 5.57
N ALA A 53 3.59 9.15 5.39
CA ALA A 53 2.20 8.79 5.10
C ALA A 53 2.08 7.80 3.95
N GLY A 54 2.75 8.07 2.81
CA GLY A 54 2.71 7.17 1.66
C GLY A 54 3.27 5.76 1.92
N PHE A 55 4.33 5.63 2.74
CA PHE A 55 4.86 4.31 3.11
C PHE A 55 3.88 3.55 4.01
N LYS A 56 3.30 4.25 5.00
CA LYS A 56 2.27 3.69 5.89
C LYS A 56 1.02 3.29 5.11
N ALA A 57 0.65 4.07 4.10
CA ALA A 57 -0.50 3.79 3.26
C ALA A 57 -0.29 2.54 2.39
N ILE A 58 0.92 2.35 1.85
CA ILE A 58 1.27 1.08 1.17
C ILE A 58 1.19 -0.11 2.14
N ASP A 59 1.66 0.05 3.38
CA ASP A 59 1.59 -1.01 4.41
C ASP A 59 0.15 -1.38 4.78
N GLN A 60 -0.72 -0.39 4.95
CA GLN A 60 -2.14 -0.64 5.23
C GLN A 60 -2.82 -1.33 4.04
N ARG A 61 -2.55 -0.88 2.81
CA ARG A 61 -3.11 -1.48 1.59
C ARG A 61 -2.72 -2.93 1.42
N VAL A 62 -1.42 -3.23 1.53
CA VAL A 62 -0.95 -4.62 1.36
C VAL A 62 -1.54 -5.54 2.43
N ALA A 63 -1.74 -5.05 3.67
CA ALA A 63 -2.39 -5.82 4.71
C ALA A 63 -3.85 -6.17 4.36
N ILE A 64 -4.63 -5.19 3.87
CA ILE A 64 -6.02 -5.42 3.43
C ILE A 64 -6.06 -6.39 2.25
N LEU A 65 -5.24 -6.13 1.22
CA LEU A 65 -5.21 -6.95 0.00
C LEU A 65 -4.84 -8.41 0.30
N LYS A 66 -3.85 -8.64 1.19
CA LYS A 66 -3.48 -9.99 1.65
C LYS A 66 -4.62 -10.67 2.40
N ALA A 67 -5.30 -9.96 3.29
CA ALA A 67 -6.42 -10.51 4.05
C ALA A 67 -7.55 -10.97 3.12
N ILE A 68 -7.92 -10.14 2.14
CA ILE A 68 -8.93 -10.47 1.14
C ILE A 68 -8.49 -11.63 0.25
N PHE A 69 -7.24 -11.64 -0.21
CA PHE A 69 -6.71 -12.74 -1.00
C PHE A 69 -6.85 -14.09 -0.28
N VAL A 70 -6.50 -14.15 1.00
CA VAL A 70 -6.66 -15.37 1.82
C VAL A 70 -8.13 -15.71 2.03
N GLU A 71 -9.01 -14.72 2.25
CA GLU A 71 -10.43 -14.96 2.46
C GLU A 71 -11.11 -15.52 1.18
N VAL A 72 -10.81 -14.94 0.02
CA VAL A 72 -11.29 -15.40 -1.29
C VAL A 72 -10.77 -16.81 -1.60
N ASN A 73 -9.49 -17.07 -1.31
CA ASN A 73 -8.83 -18.33 -1.65
C ASN A 73 -8.72 -19.29 -0.46
N ARG A 74 -9.59 -19.17 0.55
CA ARG A 74 -9.50 -19.97 1.80
C ARG A 74 -9.59 -21.49 1.62
N ASN A 75 -10.08 -21.92 0.46
CA ASN A 75 -10.22 -23.33 0.10
C ASN A 75 -9.03 -23.85 -0.74
N GLU A 76 -8.13 -22.97 -1.16
CA GLU A 76 -6.91 -23.32 -1.88
C GLU A 76 -5.86 -23.89 -0.92
N GLY A 77 -4.87 -24.62 -1.45
CA GLY A 77 -3.80 -25.20 -0.64
C GLY A 77 -2.80 -24.16 -0.12
N ASP A 78 -2.15 -24.46 1.01
CA ASP A 78 -1.18 -23.57 1.66
C ASP A 78 -0.10 -23.04 0.71
N SER A 79 0.46 -23.90 -0.16
CA SER A 79 1.48 -23.47 -1.13
C SER A 79 0.99 -22.43 -2.14
N PHE A 80 -0.32 -22.45 -2.48
CA PHE A 80 -0.93 -21.41 -3.31
C PHE A 80 -1.04 -20.10 -2.54
N LEU A 81 -1.49 -20.17 -1.28
CA LEU A 81 -1.62 -19.00 -0.41
C LEU A 81 -0.25 -18.36 -0.17
N ASP A 82 0.77 -19.14 0.18
CA ASP A 82 2.15 -18.69 0.39
C ASP A 82 2.68 -17.95 -0.83
N ARG A 83 2.50 -18.53 -2.03
CA ARG A 83 2.95 -17.91 -3.27
C ARG A 83 2.25 -16.58 -3.53
N GLY A 84 0.94 -16.50 -3.29
CA GLY A 84 0.20 -15.25 -3.41
C GLY A 84 0.68 -14.20 -2.40
N LEU A 85 0.85 -14.58 -1.14
CA LEU A 85 1.33 -13.66 -0.09
C LEU A 85 2.72 -13.10 -0.38
N LEU A 86 3.62 -13.92 -0.95
CA LEU A 86 4.95 -13.46 -1.41
C LEU A 86 4.85 -12.42 -2.53
N LEU A 87 3.92 -12.57 -3.47
CA LEU A 87 3.70 -11.57 -4.53
C LEU A 87 3.24 -10.23 -3.94
N TYR A 88 2.36 -10.24 -2.94
CA TYR A 88 1.95 -9.02 -2.25
C TYR A 88 3.13 -8.34 -1.50
N ASP A 89 4.01 -9.11 -0.87
CA ASP A 89 5.22 -8.56 -0.23
C ASP A 89 6.20 -7.96 -1.24
N GLU A 90 6.37 -8.61 -2.38
CA GLU A 90 7.19 -8.10 -3.47
C GLU A 90 6.62 -6.80 -4.04
N ALA A 91 5.31 -6.77 -4.33
CA ALA A 91 4.62 -5.58 -4.81
C ALA A 91 4.80 -4.40 -3.85
N ALA A 92 4.61 -4.61 -2.55
CA ALA A 92 4.75 -3.56 -1.54
C ALA A 92 6.18 -3.02 -1.46
N ARG A 93 7.19 -3.90 -1.51
CA ARG A 93 8.60 -3.46 -1.54
C ARG A 93 8.89 -2.63 -2.79
N THR A 94 8.42 -3.07 -3.95
CA THR A 94 8.64 -2.35 -5.22
C THR A 94 7.91 -1.01 -5.25
N ALA A 95 6.65 -0.96 -4.83
CA ALA A 95 5.88 0.28 -4.73
C ALA A 95 6.55 1.31 -3.81
N LYS A 96 7.06 0.87 -2.64
CA LYS A 96 7.79 1.74 -1.72
C LYS A 96 9.09 2.27 -2.32
N LYS A 97 9.83 1.44 -3.06
CA LYS A 97 11.04 1.85 -3.76
C LYS A 97 10.74 2.92 -4.81
N LEU A 98 9.72 2.69 -5.64
CA LEU A 98 9.27 3.65 -6.67
C LEU A 98 8.79 4.97 -6.04
N LEU A 99 8.07 4.90 -4.92
CA LEU A 99 7.64 6.10 -4.17
C LEU A 99 8.84 6.90 -3.64
N GLN A 100 9.90 6.21 -3.22
CA GLN A 100 11.13 6.85 -2.77
C GLN A 100 11.90 7.49 -3.94
N GLU A 101 11.98 6.82 -5.09
CA GLU A 101 12.64 7.32 -6.30
C GLU A 101 11.89 8.50 -6.93
N GLY A 102 10.56 8.54 -6.81
CA GLY A 102 9.72 9.64 -7.27
C GLY A 102 9.75 10.89 -6.38
N ARG A 103 10.30 10.79 -5.16
CA ARG A 103 10.59 11.97 -4.32
C ARG A 103 11.99 12.46 -4.65
N SER A 104 12.13 13.72 -5.06
CA SER A 104 13.48 14.27 -5.21
C SER A 104 14.17 14.34 -3.84
N PRO A 105 15.50 14.20 -3.77
CA PRO A 105 16.25 14.41 -2.53
C PRO A 105 16.06 15.82 -1.94
N ASP A 106 15.64 16.78 -2.78
CA ASP A 106 15.24 18.13 -2.38
C ASP A 106 13.91 18.17 -1.59
N ASP A 107 12.96 17.27 -1.86
CA ASP A 107 11.68 17.18 -1.12
C ASP A 107 11.85 16.65 0.31
N LEU A 108 12.99 16.02 0.60
CA LEU A 108 13.36 15.52 1.93
C LEU A 108 14.16 16.55 2.74
N LYS A 109 14.64 17.62 2.11
CA LYS A 109 15.20 18.77 2.80
C LYS A 109 14.06 19.69 3.21
N GLY A 110 13.69 19.65 4.50
CA GLY A 110 12.80 20.66 5.08
C GLY A 110 13.32 22.09 4.82
N PRO A 111 12.49 23.13 4.99
CA PRO A 111 12.74 24.50 4.52
C PRO A 111 13.94 25.26 5.15
N LEU A 112 14.86 24.59 5.85
CA LEU A 112 16.00 25.22 6.52
C LEU A 112 17.34 25.15 5.77
N ASP A 113 17.44 24.49 4.61
CA ASP A 113 18.73 24.30 3.91
C ASP A 113 18.88 25.14 2.63
N ARG A 114 18.23 26.31 2.55
CA ARG A 114 18.55 27.29 1.49
C ARG A 114 19.72 28.16 1.95
N PRO A 115 20.91 28.10 1.31
CA PRO A 115 21.97 29.04 1.61
C PRO A 115 21.49 30.44 1.23
N GLY A 116 21.35 31.31 2.23
CA GLY A 116 21.13 32.72 2.04
C GLY A 116 22.34 33.29 1.30
N TRP A 117 22.14 33.72 0.06
CA TRP A 117 23.10 34.58 -0.62
C TRP A 117 23.24 35.86 0.22
N ALA A 118 24.38 36.00 0.87
CA ALA A 118 24.79 37.25 1.48
C ALA A 118 25.13 38.21 0.34
N GLU A 119 24.20 39.13 0.04
CA GLU A 119 24.54 40.40 -0.59
C GLU A 119 25.17 41.30 0.48
N GLY A 120 26.40 41.74 0.22
CA GLY A 120 27.18 42.65 1.05
C GLY A 120 28.53 42.95 0.39
#